data_AF-A0ABD5QF39-F1
#
_entry.id   AF-A0ABD5QF39-F1
#
_cell.length_a   1.000
_cell.length_b   1.000
_cell.length_c   1.000
_cell.angle_alpha   90.00
_cell.angle_beta   90.00
_cell.angle_gamma   90.00
#
_symmetry.space_group_name_H-M   'P 1'
#
loop_
_entity.id
_entity.type
_entity.pdbx_description
1 polymer ?
#
loop_
_entity_poly.entity_id
_entity_poly.type
_entity_poly.pdbx_seq_one_letter_code
_entity_poly.pdbx_strand_id
1 'polypeptide(L)'
;MQLSLELEYWTVDDTGALAPAAPVVKRIDDLDAESADPMLEVVTDPCDDVAELRGEVTRRLREAIRVAREEGRRLVPLATPLNTGPIGTDDGPRTQVQRRVLGDDFANATRCAGTHLHVDRIDGAETDQVNLLTALDPAFALVSSSAHHRGENVAACARAHVYRRGCYGDHPELGRLRPYVGSVAEHEERTAASFEGFRATALSEGVDPDAFDANFAPEDSTWTPIRVREEFDTIEWRGPDVALPDQLLRLVADLENALEATVDGGLEIGGELGISADGVTVPEFDRLDGGSGDRRRPRITRRRGLSGRDGVRSRELPPPLDGSPGRLPADDPSGPADPAPVRRPSRRGSRPSHDPRAVPAGSDPVRVTMSEALPLPEDVPDPLSALAEPITATRYDVALGVILAAFVATAVVTFAIGLRSIGLLLFPAAIGILVIVDTCYLHPPIDRDPE
;
A
#
# COMPACT_ATOMS: atom_id res chain seq x y z
N MET A 1 -1.11 22.25 -4.16
CA MET A 1 -1.87 21.11 -3.61
C MET A 1 -0.89 20.39 -2.72
N GLN A 2 -1.13 20.34 -1.41
CA GLN A 2 -0.22 19.65 -0.50
C GLN A 2 -0.40 18.14 -0.57
N LEU A 3 0.66 17.42 -0.19
CA LEU A 3 0.76 15.96 -0.18
C LEU A 3 1.21 15.48 1.20
N SER A 4 0.65 14.38 1.68
CA SER A 4 1.17 13.66 2.85
C SER A 4 1.10 12.15 2.65
N LEU A 5 2.01 11.42 3.31
CA LEU A 5 2.08 9.97 3.31
C LEU A 5 1.95 9.40 4.71
N GLU A 6 1.20 8.32 4.81
CA GLU A 6 1.21 7.38 5.92
C GLU A 6 1.86 6.08 5.43
N LEU A 7 2.87 5.58 6.16
CA LEU A 7 3.70 4.44 5.75
C LEU A 7 3.75 3.39 6.87
N GLU A 8 3.09 2.26 6.65
CA GLU A 8 3.00 1.18 7.64
C GLU A 8 4.18 0.19 7.47
N TYR A 9 4.97 -0.04 8.52
CA TYR A 9 6.11 -0.97 8.49
C TYR A 9 5.97 -2.08 9.52
N TRP A 10 6.35 -3.30 9.13
CA TRP A 10 6.54 -4.38 10.09
C TRP A 10 7.82 -4.18 10.89
N THR A 11 7.76 -4.45 12.18
CA THR A 11 8.92 -4.57 13.05
C THR A 11 9.33 -6.03 13.21
N VAL A 12 10.61 -6.31 12.98
CA VAL A 12 11.22 -7.63 13.19
C VAL A 12 12.42 -7.55 14.13
N ASP A 13 12.75 -8.66 14.77
CA ASP A 13 14.00 -8.81 15.53
C ASP A 13 15.18 -9.18 14.61
N ASP A 14 16.36 -9.43 15.20
CA ASP A 14 17.57 -9.81 14.45
C ASP A 14 17.50 -11.18 13.76
N THR A 15 16.51 -12.01 14.11
CA THR A 15 16.24 -13.29 13.42
C THR A 15 15.26 -13.13 12.25
N GLY A 16 14.66 -11.94 12.10
CA GLY A 16 13.61 -11.68 11.12
C GLY A 16 12.21 -12.09 11.58
N ALA A 17 12.05 -12.51 12.84
CA ALA A 17 10.74 -12.81 13.41
C ALA A 17 9.98 -11.50 13.69
N LEU A 18 8.67 -11.49 13.43
CA LEU A 18 7.80 -10.37 13.81
C LEU A 18 7.92 -10.11 15.31
N ALA A 19 8.07 -8.86 15.68
CA ALA A 19 8.30 -8.47 17.05
C ALA A 19 7.55 -7.16 17.36
N PRO A 20 7.07 -6.92 18.59
CA PRO A 20 6.19 -5.77 18.92
C PRO A 20 6.77 -4.40 18.55
N ALA A 21 5.98 -3.51 17.98
CA ALA A 21 6.40 -2.16 17.60
C ALA A 21 6.45 -1.17 18.77
N ALA A 22 5.72 -1.46 19.85
CA ALA A 22 5.55 -0.58 21.01
C ALA A 22 6.84 0.04 21.60
N PRO A 23 7.99 -0.66 21.67
CA PRO A 23 9.24 -0.04 22.16
C PRO A 23 9.73 1.12 21.28
N VAL A 24 9.48 1.08 19.98
CA VAL A 24 9.87 2.13 19.02
C VAL A 24 8.88 3.29 19.10
N VAL A 25 7.59 2.98 19.02
CA VAL A 25 6.48 3.95 19.08
C VAL A 25 6.57 4.83 20.33
N LYS A 26 6.85 4.26 21.51
CA LYS A 26 6.94 5.02 22.77
C LYS A 26 8.09 6.03 22.83
N ARG A 27 9.00 6.02 21.87
CA ARG A 27 10.19 6.90 21.84
C ARG A 27 10.12 7.99 20.78
N ILE A 28 9.08 7.98 19.93
CA ILE A 28 8.89 8.95 18.85
C ILE A 28 7.44 9.44 18.97
N ASP A 29 7.24 10.71 19.31
CA ASP A 29 5.92 11.26 19.65
C ASP A 29 4.92 11.24 18.48
N ASP A 30 5.41 11.29 17.23
CA ASP A 30 4.61 11.35 16.00
C ASP A 30 4.65 10.02 15.21
N LEU A 31 4.80 8.90 15.91
CA LEU A 31 4.73 7.56 15.34
C LEU A 31 3.54 6.82 15.94
N ASP A 32 2.70 6.26 15.11
CA ASP A 32 1.49 5.59 15.57
C ASP A 32 1.68 4.06 15.64
N ALA A 33 1.03 3.45 16.62
CA ALA A 33 0.89 2.00 16.69
C ALA A 33 -0.31 1.60 15.84
N GLU A 34 -0.12 0.57 15.02
CA GLU A 34 -1.18 0.05 14.17
C GLU A 34 -2.00 -1.04 14.85
N SER A 35 -3.11 -1.41 14.23
CA SER A 35 -4.00 -2.48 14.72
C SER A 35 -3.29 -3.83 14.93
N ALA A 36 -2.18 -4.07 14.23
CA ALA A 36 -1.28 -5.20 14.43
C ALA A 36 -0.10 -4.82 15.33
N ASP A 37 0.12 -5.58 16.41
CA ASP A 37 1.19 -5.33 17.40
C ASP A 37 2.61 -5.19 16.80
N PRO A 38 3.03 -5.97 15.79
CA PRO A 38 4.34 -5.80 15.17
C PRO A 38 4.33 -4.80 14.00
N MET A 39 3.46 -3.79 14.03
CA MET A 39 3.38 -2.76 13.00
C MET A 39 3.41 -1.37 13.62
N LEU A 40 4.11 -0.47 12.95
CA LEU A 40 4.08 0.97 13.22
C LEU A 40 3.79 1.74 11.95
N GLU A 41 3.28 2.95 12.10
CA GLU A 41 2.98 3.86 11.00
C GLU A 41 3.83 5.12 11.11
N VAL A 42 4.48 5.47 10.01
CA VAL A 42 5.20 6.74 9.85
C VAL A 42 4.32 7.67 9.03
N VAL A 43 3.79 8.70 9.68
CA VAL A 43 3.00 9.76 9.04
C VAL A 43 3.89 10.95 8.72
N THR A 44 3.76 11.60 7.58
CA THR A 44 4.47 12.85 7.27
C THR A 44 3.63 14.08 7.61
N ASP A 45 4.29 15.22 7.81
CA ASP A 45 3.58 16.51 7.73
C ASP A 45 3.13 16.78 6.28
N PRO A 46 2.06 17.57 6.06
CA PRO A 46 1.70 18.05 4.73
C PRO A 46 2.85 18.83 4.09
N CYS A 47 3.20 18.48 2.85
CA CYS A 47 4.30 19.04 2.08
C CYS A 47 3.77 19.72 0.81
N ASP A 48 4.39 20.81 0.37
CA ASP A 48 3.93 21.60 -0.79
C ASP A 48 4.22 20.93 -2.14
N ASP A 49 5.24 20.06 -2.19
CA ASP A 49 5.66 19.32 -3.37
C ASP A 49 6.36 18.00 -3.02
N VAL A 50 6.60 17.17 -4.03
CA VAL A 50 7.28 15.87 -3.85
C VAL A 50 8.74 15.99 -3.37
N ALA A 51 9.42 17.10 -3.62
CA ALA A 51 10.80 17.29 -3.15
C ALA A 51 10.83 17.54 -1.64
N GLU A 52 9.90 18.34 -1.12
CA GLU A 52 9.68 18.51 0.32
C GLU A 52 9.23 17.20 0.97
N LEU A 53 8.25 16.50 0.38
CA LEU A 53 7.78 15.20 0.85
C LEU A 53 8.91 14.17 0.95
N ARG A 54 9.80 14.13 -0.05
CA ARG A 54 11.00 13.28 -0.01
C ARG A 54 11.91 13.62 1.16
N GLY A 55 12.11 14.91 1.44
CA GLY A 55 12.87 15.37 2.59
C GLY A 55 12.27 14.89 3.91
N GLU A 56 10.95 15.01 4.02
CA GLU A 56 10.20 14.65 5.22
C GLU A 56 10.15 13.13 5.47
N VAL A 57 9.82 12.34 4.44
CA VAL A 57 9.89 10.87 4.49
C VAL A 57 11.29 10.41 4.90
N THR A 58 12.33 11.02 4.32
CA THR A 58 13.73 10.67 4.64
C THR A 58 14.06 10.97 6.10
N ARG A 59 13.65 12.12 6.61
CA ARG A 59 13.89 12.55 7.99
C ARG A 59 13.22 11.60 8.98
N ARG A 60 11.92 11.36 8.81
CA ARG A 60 11.13 10.51 9.72
C ARG A 60 11.57 9.05 9.68
N LEU A 61 11.82 8.48 8.50
CA LEU A 61 12.29 7.09 8.40
C LEU A 61 13.69 6.90 8.99
N ARG A 62 14.61 7.86 8.84
CA ARG A 62 15.94 7.77 9.48
C ARG A 62 15.83 7.72 10.99
N GLU A 63 14.94 8.51 11.57
CA GLU A 63 14.66 8.50 12.99
C GLU A 63 14.06 7.16 13.44
N ALA A 64 12.99 6.70 12.77
CA ALA A 64 12.34 5.43 13.07
C ALA A 64 13.31 4.25 12.97
N ILE A 65 14.14 4.18 11.92
CA ILE A 65 15.15 3.13 11.73
C ILE A 65 16.22 3.19 12.83
N ARG A 66 16.68 4.38 13.20
CA ARG A 66 17.69 4.55 14.26
C ARG A 66 17.14 4.05 15.60
N VAL A 67 15.95 4.51 16.00
CA VAL A 67 15.31 4.11 17.25
C VAL A 67 14.98 2.62 17.24
N ALA A 68 14.46 2.08 16.13
CA ALA A 68 14.22 0.65 15.97
C ALA A 68 15.49 -0.15 16.25
N ARG A 69 16.63 0.23 15.67
CA ARG A 69 17.91 -0.46 15.92
C ARG A 69 18.36 -0.39 17.37
N GLU A 70 18.18 0.76 18.03
CA GLU A 70 18.48 0.90 19.46
C GLU A 70 17.62 -0.03 20.33
N GLU A 71 16.38 -0.32 19.92
CA GLU A 71 15.46 -1.27 20.56
C GLU A 71 15.62 -2.73 20.07
N GLY A 72 16.69 -3.01 19.31
CA GLY A 72 16.96 -4.35 18.76
C GLY A 72 15.98 -4.78 17.67
N ARG A 73 15.40 -3.82 16.94
CA ARG A 73 14.40 -4.01 15.88
C ARG A 73 14.90 -3.55 14.52
N ARG A 74 14.23 -4.05 13.48
CA ARG A 74 14.39 -3.64 12.08
C ARG A 74 13.02 -3.38 11.46
N LEU A 75 12.95 -2.47 10.49
CA LEU A 75 11.74 -2.15 9.74
C LEU A 75 11.74 -2.87 8.40
N VAL A 76 10.60 -3.43 8.01
CA VAL A 76 10.44 -4.21 6.79
C VAL A 76 9.33 -3.64 5.90
N PRO A 77 9.63 -3.15 4.68
CA PRO A 77 8.66 -2.61 3.73
C PRO A 77 8.02 -3.73 2.89
N LEU A 78 7.34 -4.67 3.54
CA LEU A 78 6.55 -5.70 2.84
C LEU A 78 5.09 -5.50 3.20
N ALA A 79 4.22 -5.40 2.20
CA ALA A 79 2.81 -5.18 2.43
C ALA A 79 2.08 -6.39 3.04
N THR A 80 2.70 -7.57 3.00
CA THR A 80 2.25 -8.76 3.73
C THR A 80 3.47 -9.44 4.34
N PRO A 81 3.44 -9.83 5.62
CA PRO A 81 4.59 -10.44 6.25
C PRO A 81 4.73 -11.90 5.78
N LEU A 82 5.96 -12.40 5.72
CA LEU A 82 6.24 -13.81 5.39
C LEU A 82 5.83 -14.77 6.52
N ASN A 83 5.59 -14.24 7.72
CA ASN A 83 5.15 -14.99 8.89
C ASN A 83 3.82 -15.73 8.63
N THR A 84 3.82 -17.03 8.90
CA THR A 84 2.62 -17.89 8.83
C THR A 84 1.92 -18.06 10.18
N GLY A 85 2.61 -17.75 11.29
CA GLY A 85 2.08 -17.81 12.64
C GLY A 85 1.06 -16.69 12.95
N PRO A 86 0.41 -16.71 14.12
CA PRO A 86 -0.51 -15.66 14.52
C PRO A 86 0.19 -14.29 14.60
N ILE A 87 -0.57 -13.22 14.40
CA ILE A 87 -0.15 -11.84 14.61
C ILE A 87 -1.01 -11.29 15.75
N GLY A 88 -0.36 -10.76 16.79
CA GLY A 88 -1.05 -10.07 17.87
C GLY A 88 -1.70 -8.80 17.36
N THR A 89 -2.87 -8.46 17.89
CA THR A 89 -3.59 -7.23 17.57
C THR A 89 -3.98 -6.56 18.86
N ASP A 90 -4.20 -5.25 18.82
CA ASP A 90 -4.92 -4.62 19.93
C ASP A 90 -6.38 -5.09 19.94
N ASP A 91 -6.86 -5.52 21.10
CA ASP A 91 -8.26 -5.91 21.31
C ASP A 91 -9.08 -4.70 21.80
N GLY A 92 -8.77 -3.50 21.30
CA GLY A 92 -9.52 -2.28 21.57
C GLY A 92 -10.99 -2.37 21.10
N PRO A 93 -11.87 -1.49 21.60
CA PRO A 93 -13.31 -1.56 21.31
C PRO A 93 -13.63 -1.58 19.80
N ARG A 94 -12.92 -0.78 19.01
CA ARG A 94 -13.06 -0.74 17.54
C ARG A 94 -12.75 -2.08 16.89
N THR A 95 -11.62 -2.71 17.25
CA THR A 95 -11.23 -4.04 16.77
C THR A 95 -12.25 -5.10 17.14
N GLN A 96 -12.82 -5.04 18.35
CA GLN A 96 -13.85 -6.00 18.79
C GLN A 96 -15.11 -5.92 17.92
N VAL A 97 -15.56 -4.71 17.56
CA VAL A 97 -16.69 -4.53 16.65
C VAL A 97 -16.38 -5.09 15.26
N GLN A 98 -15.20 -4.78 14.70
CA GLN A 98 -14.81 -5.31 13.38
C GLN A 98 -14.73 -6.83 13.37
N ARG A 99 -14.13 -7.46 14.39
CA ARG A 99 -14.12 -8.92 14.54
C ARG A 99 -15.52 -9.50 14.65
N ARG A 100 -16.44 -8.78 15.29
CA ARG A 100 -17.82 -9.22 15.47
C ARG A 100 -18.59 -9.22 14.15
N VAL A 101 -18.34 -8.23 13.29
CA VAL A 101 -18.99 -8.11 11.97
C VAL A 101 -18.31 -8.97 10.90
N LEU A 102 -16.99 -8.90 10.79
CA LEU A 102 -16.21 -9.53 9.72
C LEU A 102 -15.73 -10.95 10.07
N GLY A 103 -15.91 -11.39 11.32
CA GLY A 103 -15.52 -12.72 11.78
C GLY A 103 -14.01 -12.99 11.62
N ASP A 104 -13.69 -14.21 11.21
CA ASP A 104 -12.30 -14.67 11.02
C ASP A 104 -11.60 -13.95 9.86
N ASP A 105 -12.35 -13.39 8.90
CA ASP A 105 -11.79 -12.69 7.75
C ASP A 105 -11.14 -11.36 8.13
N PHE A 106 -11.48 -10.79 9.29
CA PHE A 106 -10.77 -9.61 9.83
C PHE A 106 -9.26 -9.85 10.01
N ALA A 107 -8.85 -11.11 10.25
CA ALA A 107 -7.44 -11.47 10.37
C ALA A 107 -6.62 -11.26 9.07
N ASN A 108 -7.30 -10.96 7.95
CA ASN A 108 -6.67 -10.54 6.71
C ASN A 108 -6.21 -9.08 6.77
N ALA A 109 -7.00 -8.17 7.36
CA ALA A 109 -6.64 -6.76 7.50
C ALA A 109 -5.39 -6.60 8.37
N THR A 110 -5.29 -7.33 9.47
CA THR A 110 -4.17 -7.26 10.43
C THR A 110 -2.87 -7.90 9.90
N ARG A 111 -2.87 -8.31 8.63
CA ARG A 111 -1.71 -8.84 7.88
C ARG A 111 -1.33 -7.97 6.69
N CYS A 112 -1.94 -6.80 6.56
CA CYS A 112 -1.72 -5.89 5.45
C CYS A 112 -1.04 -4.62 5.98
N ALA A 113 0.11 -4.29 5.41
CA ALA A 113 0.81 -3.02 5.62
C ALA A 113 0.72 -2.19 4.32
N GLY A 114 0.20 -0.98 4.40
CA GLY A 114 -0.08 -0.10 3.27
C GLY A 114 0.76 1.17 3.22
N THR A 115 0.50 1.93 2.16
CA THR A 115 0.82 3.35 2.11
C THR A 115 -0.45 4.11 1.77
N HIS A 116 -0.73 5.15 2.55
CA HIS A 116 -1.83 6.07 2.29
C HIS A 116 -1.25 7.39 1.77
N LEU A 117 -1.78 7.88 0.65
CA LEU A 117 -1.46 9.18 0.09
C LEU A 117 -2.64 10.11 0.33
N HIS A 118 -2.41 11.19 1.06
CA HIS A 118 -3.35 12.30 1.21
C HIS A 118 -2.98 13.41 0.24
N VAL A 119 -3.98 13.93 -0.46
CA VAL A 119 -3.86 15.11 -1.31
C VAL A 119 -4.95 16.12 -0.94
N ASP A 120 -4.63 17.41 -0.96
CA ASP A 120 -5.63 18.45 -0.71
C ASP A 120 -6.82 18.32 -1.68
N ARG A 121 -8.01 18.62 -1.16
CA ARG A 121 -9.18 18.89 -2.00
C ARG A 121 -9.01 20.25 -2.67
N ILE A 122 -9.17 20.28 -3.98
CA ILE A 122 -9.13 21.52 -4.76
C ILE A 122 -10.55 21.91 -5.14
N ASP A 123 -10.99 23.07 -4.63
CA ASP A 123 -12.32 23.64 -4.90
C ASP A 123 -12.62 23.65 -6.41
N GLY A 124 -13.71 22.98 -6.80
CA GLY A 124 -14.17 22.89 -8.18
C GLY A 124 -13.60 21.70 -8.97
N ALA A 125 -12.62 20.97 -8.42
CA ALA A 125 -12.00 19.80 -9.05
C ALA A 125 -12.12 18.52 -8.20
N GLU A 126 -12.77 18.56 -7.04
CA GLU A 126 -12.76 17.47 -6.06
C GLU A 126 -13.35 16.16 -6.62
N THR A 127 -14.40 16.28 -7.44
CA THR A 127 -15.04 15.10 -8.08
C THR A 127 -14.09 14.44 -9.08
N ASP A 128 -13.36 15.26 -9.85
CA ASP A 128 -12.39 14.78 -10.82
C ASP A 128 -11.16 14.19 -10.13
N GLN A 129 -10.71 14.76 -9.01
CA GLN A 129 -9.65 14.17 -8.18
C GLN A 129 -10.05 12.78 -7.65
N VAL A 130 -11.28 12.62 -7.10
CA VAL A 130 -11.79 11.33 -6.64
C VAL A 130 -11.84 10.30 -7.79
N ASN A 131 -12.34 10.71 -8.95
CA ASN A 131 -12.46 9.82 -10.11
C ASN A 131 -11.10 9.48 -10.72
N LEU A 132 -10.14 10.42 -10.74
CA LEU A 132 -8.77 10.15 -11.19
C LEU A 132 -8.10 9.12 -10.29
N LEU A 133 -8.12 9.32 -8.97
CA LEU A 133 -7.50 8.36 -8.05
C LEU A 133 -8.20 6.99 -8.10
N THR A 134 -9.52 6.97 -8.33
CA THR A 134 -10.26 5.72 -8.62
C THR A 134 -9.72 5.05 -9.89
N ALA A 135 -9.47 5.82 -10.96
CA ALA A 135 -8.92 5.31 -12.21
C ALA A 135 -7.49 4.79 -12.08
N LEU A 136 -6.69 5.45 -11.24
CA LEU A 136 -5.29 5.15 -11.01
C LEU A 136 -5.06 4.13 -9.91
N ASP A 137 -6.11 3.66 -9.23
CA ASP A 137 -5.97 2.63 -8.20
C ASP A 137 -5.15 1.41 -8.66
N PRO A 138 -5.32 0.84 -9.88
CA PRO A 138 -4.46 -0.25 -10.37
C PRO A 138 -2.96 0.07 -10.43
N ALA A 139 -2.55 1.34 -10.38
CA ALA A 139 -1.15 1.75 -10.33
C ALA A 139 -0.43 1.28 -9.05
N PHE A 140 -1.14 0.81 -8.02
CA PHE A 140 -0.51 0.11 -6.88
C PHE A 140 0.38 -1.05 -7.34
N ALA A 141 0.09 -1.65 -8.51
CA ALA A 141 0.86 -2.75 -9.06
C ALA A 141 2.33 -2.37 -9.35
N LEU A 142 2.63 -1.08 -9.56
CA LEU A 142 3.99 -0.57 -9.79
C LEU A 142 4.87 -0.63 -8.53
N VAL A 143 4.24 -0.69 -7.36
CA VAL A 143 4.90 -0.74 -6.05
C VAL A 143 4.51 -1.98 -5.24
N SER A 144 3.99 -3.02 -5.90
CA SER A 144 3.62 -4.28 -5.24
C SER A 144 4.83 -4.90 -4.53
N SER A 145 4.74 -5.03 -3.20
CA SER A 145 5.74 -5.67 -2.34
C SER A 145 5.19 -6.95 -1.70
N SER A 146 3.95 -7.32 -2.01
CA SER A 146 3.25 -8.45 -1.44
C SER A 146 3.02 -9.58 -2.47
N ALA A 147 3.94 -10.53 -2.57
CA ALA A 147 3.73 -11.71 -3.42
C ALA A 147 3.07 -12.89 -2.67
N HIS A 148 3.14 -12.91 -1.34
CA HIS A 148 2.73 -14.04 -0.52
C HIS A 148 1.84 -13.64 0.64
N HIS A 149 0.80 -14.42 0.93
CA HIS A 149 0.05 -14.33 2.17
C HIS A 149 0.15 -15.67 2.91
N ARG A 150 0.65 -15.64 4.15
CA ARG A 150 0.87 -16.85 4.97
C ARG A 150 1.69 -17.93 4.24
N GLY A 151 2.71 -17.50 3.50
CA GLY A 151 3.60 -18.39 2.75
C GLY A 151 3.06 -18.87 1.40
N GLU A 152 1.84 -18.50 1.01
CA GLU A 152 1.25 -18.88 -0.26
C GLU A 152 1.20 -17.72 -1.25
N ASN A 153 1.54 -17.98 -2.51
CA ASN A 153 1.39 -17.00 -3.59
C ASN A 153 -0.08 -16.96 -4.05
N VAL A 154 -0.83 -15.98 -3.55
CA VAL A 154 -2.28 -15.87 -3.77
C VAL A 154 -2.64 -14.94 -4.93
N ALA A 155 -1.80 -13.95 -5.23
CA ALA A 155 -1.98 -12.97 -6.29
C ALA A 155 -0.66 -12.23 -6.60
N ALA A 156 -0.63 -11.47 -7.69
CA ALA A 156 0.50 -10.59 -8.01
C ALA A 156 0.70 -9.44 -6.99
N CYS A 157 -0.39 -9.04 -6.32
CA CYS A 157 -0.39 -8.18 -5.15
C CYS A 157 -1.32 -8.83 -4.12
N ALA A 158 -0.71 -9.51 -3.15
CA ALA A 158 -1.39 -10.30 -2.13
C ALA A 158 -2.16 -9.39 -1.17
N ARG A 159 -1.61 -8.23 -0.78
CA ARG A 159 -2.31 -7.26 0.08
C ARG A 159 -3.62 -6.82 -0.56
N ALA A 160 -3.58 -6.27 -1.78
CA ALA A 160 -4.80 -5.81 -2.44
C ALA A 160 -5.84 -6.93 -2.61
N HIS A 161 -5.40 -8.15 -2.94
CA HIS A 161 -6.29 -9.32 -3.04
C HIS A 161 -6.90 -9.70 -1.69
N VAL A 162 -6.08 -9.90 -0.68
CA VAL A 162 -6.46 -10.37 0.66
C VAL A 162 -7.31 -9.33 1.39
N TYR A 163 -6.96 -8.05 1.28
CA TYR A 163 -7.73 -6.98 1.90
C TYR A 163 -9.11 -6.85 1.24
N ARG A 164 -9.17 -6.69 -0.08
CA ARG A 164 -10.44 -6.37 -0.78
C ARG A 164 -11.37 -7.57 -1.00
N ARG A 165 -10.80 -8.77 -1.16
CA ARG A 165 -11.57 -9.99 -1.49
C ARG A 165 -11.57 -11.02 -0.37
N GLY A 166 -10.56 -11.00 0.51
CA GLY A 166 -10.55 -11.81 1.73
C GLY A 166 -11.31 -11.10 2.85
N CYS A 167 -10.76 -10.00 3.39
CA CYS A 167 -11.33 -9.27 4.53
C CYS A 167 -12.75 -8.75 4.26
N TYR A 168 -12.96 -8.13 3.10
CA TYR A 168 -14.24 -7.51 2.72
C TYR A 168 -14.97 -8.30 1.62
N GLY A 169 -14.74 -9.61 1.56
CA GLY A 169 -15.34 -10.49 0.55
C GLY A 169 -16.87 -10.44 0.56
N ASP A 170 -17.44 -10.59 1.76
CA ASP A 170 -18.89 -10.60 2.03
C ASP A 170 -19.47 -9.19 2.29
N HIS A 171 -18.60 -8.18 2.41
CA HIS A 171 -18.93 -6.77 2.62
C HIS A 171 -18.24 -5.86 1.60
N PRO A 172 -18.49 -6.06 0.28
CA PRO A 172 -17.75 -5.37 -0.77
C PRO A 172 -17.84 -3.84 -0.70
N GLU A 173 -18.95 -3.30 -0.19
CA GLU A 173 -19.17 -1.87 0.05
C GLU A 173 -18.17 -1.25 1.04
N LEU A 174 -17.60 -2.07 1.92
CA LEU A 174 -16.66 -1.62 2.94
C LEU A 174 -15.21 -1.61 2.46
N GLY A 175 -14.85 -2.32 1.39
CA GLY A 175 -13.43 -2.51 1.06
C GLY A 175 -13.07 -2.64 -0.41
N ARG A 176 -14.02 -2.75 -1.33
CA ARG A 176 -13.71 -2.81 -2.78
C ARG A 176 -13.62 -1.43 -3.39
N LEU A 177 -12.94 -1.36 -4.53
CA LEU A 177 -12.94 -0.16 -5.37
C LEU A 177 -14.38 0.11 -5.83
N ARG A 178 -14.81 1.37 -5.75
CA ARG A 178 -16.17 1.78 -6.11
C ARG A 178 -16.19 2.47 -7.46
N PRO A 179 -17.30 2.39 -8.23
CA PRO A 179 -17.44 3.12 -9.49
C PRO A 179 -17.25 4.62 -9.33
N TYR A 180 -16.93 5.28 -10.44
CA TYR A 180 -16.91 6.75 -10.52
C TYR A 180 -18.19 7.39 -9.98
N VAL A 181 -18.05 8.63 -9.54
CA VAL A 181 -19.13 9.45 -8.98
C VAL A 181 -19.35 10.69 -9.84
N GLY A 182 -20.59 11.17 -9.90
CA GLY A 182 -20.93 12.44 -10.52
C GLY A 182 -20.70 13.65 -9.61
N SER A 183 -20.46 13.43 -8.31
CA SER A 183 -20.13 14.48 -7.35
C SER A 183 -19.48 13.91 -6.08
N VAL A 184 -18.79 14.76 -5.31
CA VAL A 184 -18.34 14.42 -3.95
C VAL A 184 -19.52 14.11 -3.01
N ALA A 185 -20.65 14.82 -3.15
CA ALA A 185 -21.86 14.55 -2.36
C ALA A 185 -22.36 13.11 -2.57
N GLU A 186 -22.32 12.60 -3.82
CA GLU A 186 -22.64 11.20 -4.10
C GLU A 186 -21.65 10.24 -3.42
N HIS A 187 -20.36 10.56 -3.37
CA HIS A 187 -19.37 9.76 -2.65
C HIS A 187 -19.65 9.72 -1.14
N GLU A 188 -20.03 10.86 -0.56
CA GLU A 188 -20.41 10.99 0.86
C GLU A 188 -21.69 10.21 1.16
N GLU A 189 -22.73 10.30 0.31
CA GLU A 189 -23.96 9.52 0.45
C GLU A 189 -23.70 8.00 0.41
N ARG A 190 -22.86 7.53 -0.52
CA ARG A 190 -22.43 6.12 -0.58
C ARG A 190 -21.68 5.69 0.68
N THR A 191 -20.90 6.60 1.26
CA THR A 191 -20.14 6.35 2.50
C THR A 191 -21.07 6.28 3.71
N ALA A 192 -22.02 7.20 3.83
CA ALA A 192 -23.06 7.16 4.86
C ALA A 192 -23.92 5.89 4.76
N ALA A 193 -24.33 5.48 3.55
CA ALA A 193 -25.06 4.24 3.35
C ALA A 193 -24.26 2.99 3.78
N SER A 194 -22.96 2.96 3.48
CA SER A 194 -22.06 1.88 3.90
C SER A 194 -21.91 1.83 5.43
N PHE A 195 -21.81 3.00 6.08
CA PHE A 195 -21.80 3.14 7.53
C PHE A 195 -23.08 2.58 8.17
N GLU A 196 -24.25 2.97 7.67
CA GLU A 196 -25.53 2.48 8.19
C GLU A 196 -25.67 0.96 8.01
N GLY A 197 -25.21 0.41 6.88
CA GLY A 197 -25.16 -1.03 6.65
C GLY A 197 -24.23 -1.76 7.63
N PHE A 198 -23.03 -1.22 7.87
CA PHE A 198 -22.07 -1.74 8.84
C PHE A 198 -22.64 -1.70 10.26
N ARG A 199 -23.25 -0.58 10.64
CA ARG A 199 -23.92 -0.39 11.94
C ARG A 199 -25.06 -1.39 12.13
N ALA A 200 -25.96 -1.51 11.15
CA ALA A 200 -27.07 -2.46 11.22
C ALA A 200 -26.57 -3.91 11.41
N THR A 201 -25.50 -4.28 10.70
CA THR A 201 -24.86 -5.60 10.85
C THR A 201 -24.28 -5.78 12.24
N ALA A 202 -23.51 -4.81 12.74
CA ALA A 202 -22.93 -4.85 14.08
C ALA A 202 -23.99 -5.03 15.17
N LEU A 203 -25.09 -4.26 15.11
CA LEU A 203 -26.20 -4.37 16.06
C LEU A 203 -26.90 -5.73 15.98
N SER A 204 -27.08 -6.28 14.77
CA SER A 204 -27.66 -7.62 14.60
C SER A 204 -26.79 -8.73 15.19
N GLU A 205 -25.47 -8.52 15.21
CA GLU A 205 -24.49 -9.37 15.88
C GLU A 205 -24.37 -9.08 17.38
N GLY A 206 -25.21 -8.21 17.94
CA GLY A 206 -25.28 -7.94 19.38
C GLY A 206 -24.20 -6.97 19.90
N VAL A 207 -23.61 -6.16 19.03
CA VAL A 207 -22.81 -5.00 19.45
C VAL A 207 -23.75 -3.98 20.10
N ASP A 208 -23.31 -3.40 21.22
CA ASP A 208 -24.04 -2.33 21.90
C ASP A 208 -24.05 -1.04 21.06
N PRO A 209 -25.21 -0.38 20.88
CA PRO A 209 -25.31 0.84 20.06
C PRO A 209 -24.39 1.98 20.52
N ASP A 210 -24.31 2.23 21.83
CA ASP A 210 -23.48 3.32 22.37
C ASP A 210 -22.00 3.00 22.18
N ALA A 211 -21.60 1.73 22.34
CA ALA A 211 -20.25 1.27 22.06
C ALA A 211 -19.89 1.41 20.57
N PHE A 212 -20.81 1.14 19.64
CA PHE A 212 -20.58 1.35 18.22
C PHE A 212 -20.41 2.85 17.91
N ASP A 213 -21.37 3.67 18.33
CA ASP A 213 -21.42 5.10 18.02
C ASP A 213 -20.26 5.88 18.67
N ALA A 214 -19.65 5.34 19.72
CA ALA A 214 -18.44 5.88 20.34
C ALA A 214 -17.15 5.60 19.56
N ASN A 215 -17.13 4.62 18.64
CA ASN A 215 -15.92 4.14 17.97
C ASN A 215 -15.94 4.25 16.43
N PHE A 216 -17.10 4.57 15.85
CA PHE A 216 -17.28 4.64 14.41
C PHE A 216 -18.01 5.92 14.00
N ALA A 217 -17.44 6.61 13.02
CA ALA A 217 -18.08 7.65 12.24
C ALA A 217 -18.14 7.21 10.76
N PRO A 218 -18.98 7.84 9.91
CA PRO A 218 -19.06 7.48 8.50
C PRO A 218 -17.71 7.43 7.78
N GLU A 219 -16.87 8.45 7.98
CA GLU A 219 -15.54 8.55 7.35
C GLU A 219 -14.55 7.46 7.81
N ASP A 220 -14.77 6.87 8.98
CA ASP A 220 -13.91 5.83 9.55
C ASP A 220 -14.51 4.43 9.46
N SER A 221 -15.62 4.25 8.73
CA SER A 221 -16.30 2.96 8.63
C SER A 221 -16.26 2.37 7.22
N THR A 222 -15.48 2.99 6.34
CA THR A 222 -15.17 2.46 5.02
C THR A 222 -13.66 2.32 4.86
N TRP A 223 -13.25 1.15 4.38
CA TRP A 223 -11.87 0.77 4.08
C TRP A 223 -11.65 0.62 2.57
N THR A 224 -12.38 1.40 1.79
CA THR A 224 -12.25 1.45 0.34
C THR A 224 -10.93 2.11 -0.07
N PRO A 225 -10.41 1.81 -1.27
CA PRO A 225 -9.12 2.35 -1.71
C PRO A 225 -9.09 3.88 -1.82
N ILE A 226 -10.23 4.52 -2.08
CA ILE A 226 -10.38 5.97 -2.17
C ILE A 226 -11.31 6.42 -1.06
N ARG A 227 -10.90 7.47 -0.34
CA ARG A 227 -11.67 8.06 0.75
C ARG A 227 -11.58 9.58 0.70
N VAL A 228 -12.70 10.26 0.92
CA VAL A 228 -12.73 11.70 1.15
C VAL A 228 -12.70 11.91 2.65
N ARG A 229 -11.78 12.75 3.14
CA ARG A 229 -11.55 13.04 4.56
C ARG A 229 -12.00 14.47 4.85
N GLU A 230 -13.18 14.63 5.43
CA GLU A 230 -13.69 15.96 5.80
C GLU A 230 -12.85 16.57 6.93
N GLU A 231 -12.44 15.77 7.91
CA GLU A 231 -11.61 16.21 9.04
C GLU A 231 -10.31 16.89 8.60
N PHE A 232 -9.72 16.41 7.49
CA PHE A 232 -8.42 16.87 6.99
C PHE A 232 -8.51 17.68 5.70
N ASP A 233 -9.71 17.84 5.13
CA ASP A 233 -9.92 18.45 3.81
C ASP A 233 -9.08 17.81 2.69
N THR A 234 -8.95 16.48 2.72
CA THR A 234 -8.12 15.71 1.77
C THR A 234 -8.90 14.62 1.05
N ILE A 235 -8.33 14.14 -0.05
CA ILE A 235 -8.69 12.87 -0.67
C ILE A 235 -7.52 11.91 -0.43
N GLU A 236 -7.84 10.74 0.06
CA GLU A 236 -6.89 9.72 0.48
C GLU A 236 -6.94 8.52 -0.47
N TRP A 237 -5.78 8.11 -0.97
CA TRP A 237 -5.59 6.88 -1.72
C TRP A 237 -4.81 5.85 -0.90
N ARG A 238 -5.43 4.69 -0.69
CA ARG A 238 -4.99 3.60 0.21
C ARG A 238 -4.61 2.32 -0.51
N GLY A 239 -4.61 2.39 -1.85
CA GLY A 239 -4.31 1.28 -2.74
C GLY A 239 -2.89 0.74 -2.60
N PRO A 240 -1.84 1.59 -2.55
CA PRO A 240 -0.45 1.15 -2.54
C PRO A 240 -0.09 0.22 -1.39
N ASP A 241 0.77 -0.73 -1.72
CA ASP A 241 1.55 -1.48 -0.74
C ASP A 241 2.57 -0.54 -0.08
N VAL A 242 2.94 -0.79 1.18
CA VAL A 242 4.23 -0.27 1.65
C VAL A 242 5.34 -0.87 0.79
N ALA A 243 6.28 -0.05 0.34
CA ALA A 243 7.39 -0.47 -0.52
C ALA A 243 8.65 0.34 -0.19
N LEU A 244 9.69 0.23 -1.02
CA LEU A 244 10.87 1.07 -0.84
C LEU A 244 10.47 2.55 -1.00
N PRO A 245 10.93 3.47 -0.13
CA PRO A 245 10.52 4.88 -0.16
C PRO A 245 10.73 5.54 -1.53
N ASP A 246 11.82 5.22 -2.23
CA ASP A 246 12.08 5.77 -3.56
C ASP A 246 11.10 5.31 -4.63
N GLN A 247 10.51 4.12 -4.50
CA GLN A 247 9.48 3.63 -5.42
C GLN A 247 8.15 4.35 -5.16
N LEU A 248 7.78 4.50 -3.88
CA LEU A 248 6.58 5.23 -3.47
C LEU A 248 6.66 6.70 -3.91
N LEU A 249 7.76 7.40 -3.64
CA LEU A 249 7.93 8.80 -4.02
C LEU A 249 7.92 9.02 -5.55
N ARG A 250 8.33 8.03 -6.35
CA ARG A 250 8.18 8.10 -7.82
C ARG A 250 6.73 7.97 -8.23
N LEU A 251 6.00 7.02 -7.65
CA LEU A 251 4.57 6.86 -7.89
C LEU A 251 3.79 8.13 -7.49
N VAL A 252 4.13 8.73 -6.35
CA VAL A 252 3.52 10.00 -5.90
C VAL A 252 3.83 11.14 -6.88
N ALA A 253 5.05 11.24 -7.41
CA ALA A 253 5.38 12.23 -8.43
C ALA A 253 4.54 12.05 -9.71
N ASP A 254 4.37 10.81 -10.18
CA ASP A 254 3.54 10.54 -11.35
C ASP A 254 2.07 10.90 -11.09
N LEU A 255 1.58 10.70 -9.87
CA LEU A 255 0.22 11.06 -9.45
C LEU A 255 0.00 12.57 -9.29
N GLU A 256 0.96 13.28 -8.69
CA GLU A 256 0.93 14.74 -8.57
C GLU A 256 0.77 15.38 -9.95
N ASN A 257 1.59 14.96 -10.93
CA ASN A 257 1.48 15.45 -12.30
C ASN A 257 0.10 15.16 -12.93
N ALA A 258 -0.47 13.99 -12.68
CA ALA A 258 -1.79 13.63 -13.19
C ALA A 258 -2.93 14.43 -12.52
N LEU A 259 -2.81 14.67 -11.21
CA LEU A 259 -3.74 15.49 -10.44
C LEU A 259 -3.68 16.95 -10.88
N GLU A 260 -2.50 17.52 -11.07
CA GLU A 260 -2.32 18.88 -11.60
C GLU A 260 -2.97 19.03 -12.98
N ALA A 261 -2.69 18.11 -13.90
CA ALA A 261 -3.32 18.11 -15.22
C ALA A 261 -4.85 17.99 -15.16
N THR A 262 -5.37 17.26 -14.16
CA THR A 262 -6.80 17.10 -13.93
C THR A 262 -7.42 18.38 -13.36
N VAL A 263 -6.73 19.07 -12.45
CA VAL A 263 -7.18 20.36 -11.89
C VAL A 263 -7.20 21.44 -12.98
N ASP A 264 -6.21 21.45 -13.86
CA ASP A 264 -6.08 22.46 -14.92
C ASP A 264 -7.03 22.23 -16.11
N GLY A 265 -7.22 20.97 -16.52
CA GLY A 265 -7.94 20.60 -17.75
C GLY A 265 -9.22 19.78 -17.56
N GLY A 266 -9.48 19.26 -16.35
CA GLY A 266 -10.59 18.37 -16.05
C GLY A 266 -10.33 16.90 -16.40
N LEU A 267 -11.33 16.06 -16.10
CA LEU A 267 -11.30 14.62 -16.33
C LEU A 267 -12.39 14.15 -17.31
N GLU A 268 -12.01 13.36 -18.32
CA GLU A 268 -12.95 12.66 -19.21
C GLU A 268 -12.94 11.15 -18.93
N ILE A 269 -14.12 10.58 -18.66
CA ILE A 269 -14.31 9.13 -18.48
C ILE A 269 -14.75 8.49 -19.80
N GLY A 270 -14.16 7.35 -20.13
CA GLY A 270 -14.57 6.47 -21.23
C GLY A 270 -13.55 6.31 -22.37
N GLY A 271 -12.44 7.06 -22.32
CA GLY A 271 -11.40 7.03 -23.35
C GLY A 271 -10.22 6.10 -23.05
N GLU A 272 -9.15 6.26 -23.83
CA GLU A 272 -7.85 5.65 -23.50
C GLU A 272 -7.16 6.48 -22.43
N LEU A 273 -6.47 5.82 -21.49
CA LEU A 273 -5.74 6.50 -20.44
C LEU A 273 -4.70 7.44 -21.07
N GLY A 274 -4.79 8.73 -20.76
CA GLY A 274 -3.90 9.73 -21.34
C GLY A 274 -3.91 11.03 -20.57
N ILE A 275 -2.75 11.69 -20.53
CA ILE A 275 -2.58 13.04 -20.01
C ILE A 275 -2.22 13.93 -21.20
N SER A 276 -2.93 15.05 -21.33
CA SER A 276 -2.74 16.02 -22.41
C SER A 276 -2.80 17.45 -21.88
N ALA A 277 -2.59 18.43 -22.76
CA ALA A 277 -2.77 19.85 -22.40
C ALA A 277 -4.23 20.21 -22.13
N ASP A 278 -5.18 19.41 -22.62
CA ASP A 278 -6.62 19.64 -22.49
C ASP A 278 -7.22 18.90 -21.28
N GLY A 279 -6.39 18.24 -20.45
CA GLY A 279 -6.82 17.48 -19.28
C GLY A 279 -6.43 16.00 -19.35
N VAL A 280 -7.13 15.19 -18.54
CA VAL A 280 -6.87 13.75 -18.37
C VAL A 280 -8.04 12.93 -18.87
N THR A 281 -7.75 11.86 -19.60
CA THR A 281 -8.75 10.87 -20.02
C THR A 281 -8.50 9.55 -19.29
N VAL A 282 -9.56 8.93 -18.78
CA VAL A 282 -9.52 7.66 -18.06
C VAL A 282 -10.49 6.63 -18.68
N PRO A 283 -10.21 5.33 -18.55
CA PRO A 283 -11.11 4.29 -19.07
C PRO A 283 -12.44 4.22 -18.33
N GLU A 284 -13.42 3.52 -18.91
CA GLU A 284 -14.62 3.08 -18.17
C GLU A 284 -14.26 2.21 -16.96
N PHE A 285 -15.05 2.32 -15.89
CA PHE A 285 -14.80 1.63 -14.62
C PHE A 285 -14.69 0.10 -14.77
N ASP A 286 -15.48 -0.50 -15.65
CA ASP A 286 -15.48 -1.95 -15.91
C ASP A 286 -14.11 -2.48 -16.37
N ARG A 287 -13.23 -1.61 -16.90
CA ARG A 287 -11.85 -1.97 -17.27
C ARG A 287 -10.92 -2.04 -16.05
N LEU A 288 -11.26 -1.39 -14.94
CA LEU A 288 -10.45 -1.31 -13.71
C LEU A 288 -10.70 -2.47 -12.76
N ASP A 289 -11.97 -2.85 -12.55
CA ASP A 289 -12.36 -3.89 -11.59
C ASP A 289 -11.96 -5.31 -12.05
N GLY A 290 -11.28 -5.42 -13.20
CA GLY A 290 -10.82 -6.68 -13.75
C GLY A 290 -12.00 -7.61 -13.93
N GLY A 291 -12.89 -7.24 -14.86
CA GLY A 291 -14.02 -8.05 -15.30
C GLY A 291 -13.66 -9.54 -15.22
N SER A 292 -14.47 -10.26 -14.46
CA SER A 292 -14.43 -11.70 -14.26
C SER A 292 -14.78 -12.42 -15.57
N GLY A 293 -13.90 -12.31 -16.57
CA GLY A 293 -14.05 -12.83 -17.91
C GLY A 293 -12.69 -13.15 -18.52
N ASP A 294 -12.39 -14.44 -18.59
CA ASP A 294 -11.22 -15.06 -19.23
C ASP A 294 -9.91 -15.03 -18.42
N ARG A 295 -9.85 -15.91 -17.40
CA ARG A 295 -8.61 -16.60 -17.05
C ARG A 295 -8.06 -17.34 -18.28
N ARG A 296 -7.37 -16.66 -19.19
CA ARG A 296 -6.34 -17.32 -19.99
C ARG A 296 -5.14 -17.55 -19.09
N ARG A 297 -5.23 -18.62 -18.30
CA ARG A 297 -4.01 -19.34 -17.91
C ARG A 297 -3.25 -19.61 -19.22
N PRO A 298 -1.95 -19.28 -19.32
CA PRO A 298 -1.13 -19.85 -20.37
C PRO A 298 -1.28 -21.37 -20.28
N ARG A 299 -1.90 -21.98 -21.29
CA ARG A 299 -1.96 -23.43 -21.43
C ARG A 299 -0.53 -23.88 -21.68
N ILE A 300 0.20 -24.16 -20.61
CA ILE A 300 1.36 -25.04 -20.68
C ILE A 300 0.77 -26.40 -21.01
N THR A 301 0.75 -26.74 -22.30
CA THR A 301 0.40 -28.07 -22.79
C THR A 301 1.43 -29.08 -22.28
N ARG A 302 1.24 -29.58 -21.05
CA ARG A 302 1.85 -30.83 -20.61
C ARG A 302 1.15 -31.96 -21.36
N ARG A 303 1.79 -32.41 -22.44
CA ARG A 303 1.52 -33.71 -23.05
C ARG A 303 1.85 -34.82 -22.03
N ARG A 304 0.83 -35.38 -21.39
CA ARG A 304 0.79 -36.75 -20.84
C ARG A 304 -0.62 -37.25 -21.14
N GLY A 305 -0.80 -38.29 -21.93
CA GLY A 305 -0.44 -39.66 -21.57
C GLY A 305 -1.70 -40.31 -21.01
N LEU A 306 -2.40 -41.02 -21.89
CA LEU A 306 -3.65 -41.75 -21.66
C LEU A 306 -3.55 -42.70 -20.45
N SER A 307 -4.57 -42.71 -19.58
CA SER A 307 -5.18 -43.93 -18.99
C SER A 307 -6.28 -43.62 -17.95
N GLY A 308 -7.39 -44.36 -18.00
CA GLY A 308 -8.34 -44.69 -16.90
C GLY A 308 -9.28 -43.58 -16.44
N ARG A 309 -10.58 -43.55 -16.83
CA ARG A 309 -11.71 -44.25 -16.19
C ARG A 309 -11.63 -44.27 -14.66
N ASP A 310 -12.45 -43.47 -14.00
CA ASP A 310 -13.63 -43.95 -13.26
C ASP A 310 -14.52 -42.80 -12.82
N GLY A 311 -15.84 -43.00 -12.95
CA GLY A 311 -16.86 -42.02 -12.65
C GLY A 311 -17.36 -42.14 -11.21
N VAL A 312 -17.71 -41.01 -10.60
CA VAL A 312 -18.56 -40.97 -9.41
C VAL A 312 -19.58 -39.83 -9.52
N ARG A 313 -20.78 -40.17 -9.08
CA ARG A 313 -22.07 -39.50 -9.20
C ARG A 313 -22.16 -38.18 -8.46
N SER A 314 -22.76 -37.19 -9.11
CA SER A 314 -23.33 -35.99 -8.51
C SER A 314 -24.54 -36.36 -7.62
N ARG A 315 -24.59 -35.84 -6.39
CA ARG A 315 -25.80 -35.85 -5.55
C ARG A 315 -26.45 -34.48 -5.64
N GLU A 316 -27.70 -34.46 -6.09
CA GLU A 316 -28.59 -33.31 -6.11
C GLU A 316 -29.01 -32.93 -4.67
N LEU A 317 -29.05 -31.62 -4.40
CA LEU A 317 -29.67 -31.02 -3.22
C LEU A 317 -31.17 -30.75 -3.51
N PRO A 318 -32.07 -30.89 -2.52
CA PRO A 318 -33.49 -30.61 -2.70
C PRO A 318 -33.79 -29.09 -2.70
N PRO A 319 -34.89 -28.66 -3.35
CA PRO A 319 -35.25 -27.25 -3.49
C PRO A 319 -35.89 -26.66 -2.22
N PRO A 320 -35.91 -25.32 -2.07
CA PRO A 320 -36.42 -24.64 -0.89
C PRO A 320 -37.96 -24.62 -0.83
N LEU A 321 -38.49 -24.66 0.40
CA LEU A 321 -39.92 -24.53 0.66
C LEU A 321 -40.32 -23.05 0.73
N ASP A 322 -41.35 -22.76 -0.05
CA ASP A 322 -42.08 -21.51 -0.21
C ASP A 322 -42.93 -21.19 1.04
N GLY A 323 -43.02 -19.92 1.42
CA GLY A 323 -43.76 -19.49 2.61
C GLY A 323 -43.74 -17.99 2.85
N SER A 324 -44.72 -17.28 2.31
CA SER A 324 -45.13 -15.91 2.66
C SER A 324 -46.65 -15.81 2.54
N PRO A 325 -47.35 -14.77 3.07
CA PRO A 325 -47.09 -13.96 4.26
C PRO A 325 -48.35 -13.82 5.16
N GLY A 326 -48.17 -13.51 6.45
CA GLY A 326 -49.26 -13.14 7.36
C GLY A 326 -49.26 -11.65 7.70
N ARG A 327 -50.36 -10.94 7.37
CA ARG A 327 -50.59 -9.52 7.68
C ARG A 327 -51.11 -9.29 9.11
N LEU A 328 -50.50 -8.31 9.79
CA LEU A 328 -51.04 -7.18 10.61
C LEU A 328 -52.01 -7.48 11.79
N PRO A 329 -51.96 -6.67 12.88
CA PRO A 329 -52.64 -5.36 12.88
C PRO A 329 -51.80 -4.19 13.42
N ALA A 330 -52.24 -2.99 13.01
CA ALA A 330 -51.79 -1.68 13.44
C ALA A 330 -52.24 -1.34 14.87
N ASP A 331 -51.48 -0.48 15.55
CA ASP A 331 -52.01 0.50 16.50
C ASP A 331 -51.08 1.74 16.59
N ASP A 332 -51.74 2.87 16.82
CA ASP A 332 -51.34 4.28 16.65
C ASP A 332 -50.77 4.89 17.98
N PRO A 333 -50.57 6.20 18.16
CA PRO A 333 -49.25 6.77 18.44
C PRO A 333 -49.17 7.47 19.81
N SER A 334 -48.02 7.39 20.47
CA SER A 334 -47.72 8.31 21.57
C SER A 334 -46.22 8.42 21.76
N GLY A 335 -45.68 9.57 21.35
CA GLY A 335 -44.30 9.98 21.67
C GLY A 335 -44.10 10.16 23.18
N PRO A 336 -42.84 10.28 23.61
CA PRO A 336 -42.42 11.62 24.01
C PRO A 336 -40.95 11.98 23.72
N ALA A 337 -40.77 13.29 23.51
CA ALA A 337 -39.72 14.17 24.01
C ALA A 337 -38.24 13.95 23.63
N ASP A 338 -37.72 14.94 22.91
CA ASP A 338 -36.31 15.32 22.76
C ASP A 338 -35.50 15.27 24.06
N PRO A 339 -34.29 14.68 24.04
CA PRO A 339 -33.21 15.09 24.92
C PRO A 339 -32.31 16.13 24.23
N ALA A 340 -32.11 17.23 24.95
CA ALA A 340 -31.23 18.36 24.65
C ALA A 340 -29.77 17.94 24.34
N PRO A 341 -29.01 18.77 23.59
CA PRO A 341 -27.68 18.42 23.10
C PRO A 341 -26.65 18.34 24.23
N VAL A 342 -26.02 17.18 24.36
CA VAL A 342 -24.86 16.97 25.23
C VAL A 342 -23.61 17.56 24.56
N ARG A 343 -23.02 18.55 25.24
CA ARG A 343 -21.76 19.20 24.86
C ARG A 343 -20.62 18.18 24.73
N ARG A 344 -20.03 18.07 23.54
CA ARG A 344 -18.73 17.42 23.32
C ARG A 344 -17.60 18.28 23.93
N PRO A 345 -16.58 17.68 24.56
CA PRO A 345 -15.40 18.40 25.03
C PRO A 345 -14.50 18.77 23.85
N SER A 346 -14.23 20.07 23.71
CA SER A 346 -13.27 20.63 22.76
C SER A 346 -11.84 20.19 23.09
N ARG A 347 -11.19 19.41 22.22
CA ARG A 347 -9.73 19.30 22.21
C ARG A 347 -9.17 20.52 21.47
N ARG A 348 -8.84 21.57 22.23
CA ARG A 348 -8.01 22.69 21.80
C ARG A 348 -6.54 22.28 21.85
N GLY A 349 -5.90 22.11 20.69
CA GLY A 349 -4.47 22.27 20.52
C GLY A 349 -4.23 23.56 19.75
N SER A 350 -3.97 24.66 20.46
CA SER A 350 -3.73 25.97 19.85
C SER A 350 -2.25 26.05 19.45
N ARG A 351 -1.95 26.14 18.16
CA ARG A 351 -0.62 26.53 17.65
C ARG A 351 -0.34 28.00 18.01
N PRO A 352 0.84 28.37 18.53
CA PRO A 352 1.24 29.76 18.63
C PRO A 352 1.84 30.24 17.31
N SER A 353 1.28 31.32 16.77
CA SER A 353 1.81 32.13 15.68
C SER A 353 3.14 32.78 16.08
N HIS A 354 4.20 32.58 15.29
CA HIS A 354 5.42 33.37 15.40
C HIS A 354 5.48 34.42 14.28
N ASP A 355 5.33 35.68 14.68
CA ASP A 355 5.59 36.88 13.90
C ASP A 355 7.12 37.15 13.89
N PRO A 356 7.77 37.29 12.71
CA PRO A 356 9.19 37.51 12.60
C PRO A 356 9.52 39.01 12.65
N ARG A 357 9.90 39.55 13.81
CA ARG A 357 10.74 40.76 13.97
C ARG A 357 10.95 41.13 15.44
N ALA A 358 12.10 40.76 16.02
CA ALA A 358 12.78 41.55 17.04
C ALA A 358 14.20 41.01 17.30
N VAL A 359 15.20 41.74 16.81
CA VAL A 359 16.61 41.62 17.20
C VAL A 359 16.82 42.39 18.50
N PRO A 360 17.71 41.91 19.39
CA PRO A 360 18.61 42.83 20.06
C PRO A 360 20.08 42.43 19.88
N ALA A 361 20.88 43.45 19.63
CA ALA A 361 22.31 43.41 19.41
C ALA A 361 23.09 43.20 20.72
N GLY A 362 24.28 42.58 20.59
CA GLY A 362 25.45 42.94 21.39
C GLY A 362 26.05 41.83 22.25
N SER A 363 27.02 41.09 21.70
CA SER A 363 28.32 40.86 22.39
C SER A 363 29.37 40.43 21.36
N ASP A 364 30.55 41.04 21.45
CA ASP A 364 31.69 40.99 20.52
C ASP A 364 32.49 39.65 20.50
N PRO A 365 33.35 39.43 19.48
CA PRO A 365 33.83 38.11 19.09
C PRO A 365 35.13 37.70 19.80
N VAL A 366 35.19 36.43 20.23
CA VAL A 366 36.44 35.80 20.66
C VAL A 366 37.18 35.28 19.44
N ARG A 367 38.34 35.89 19.21
CA ARG A 367 39.36 35.53 18.22
C ARG A 367 40.10 34.28 18.74
N VAL A 368 40.00 33.15 18.04
CA VAL A 368 40.91 32.00 18.25
C VAL A 368 41.72 31.77 16.99
N THR A 369 43.02 31.78 17.20
CA THR A 369 44.11 31.69 16.24
C THR A 369 44.28 30.28 15.69
N MET A 370 44.63 30.19 14.41
CA MET A 370 45.16 28.98 13.79
C MET A 370 46.54 28.63 14.36
N SER A 371 46.69 27.39 14.86
CA SER A 371 47.88 26.54 14.72
C SER A 371 47.71 25.31 15.61
N GLU A 372 47.52 24.13 15.00
CA GLU A 372 48.19 22.85 15.30
C GLU A 372 47.42 21.71 14.64
N ALA A 373 48.08 21.07 13.66
CA ALA A 373 47.57 19.90 12.97
C ALA A 373 47.67 18.67 13.90
N LEU A 374 46.53 18.02 14.14
CA LEU A 374 46.46 16.69 14.75
C LEU A 374 47.00 15.64 13.77
N PRO A 375 47.77 14.63 14.23
CA PRO A 375 48.29 13.58 13.37
C PRO A 375 47.14 12.66 12.92
N LEU A 376 47.10 12.37 11.62
CA LEU A 376 46.19 11.40 11.03
C LEU A 376 46.60 9.98 11.46
N PRO A 377 45.64 9.07 11.74
CA PRO A 377 45.94 7.69 12.08
C PRO A 377 46.57 6.97 10.88
N GLU A 378 47.77 6.44 11.07
CA GLU A 378 48.41 5.45 10.20
C GLU A 378 47.65 4.12 10.31
N ASP A 379 46.64 3.93 9.45
CA ASP A 379 46.25 2.64 8.87
C ASP A 379 45.01 2.87 8.00
N VAL A 380 45.24 3.43 6.81
CA VAL A 380 44.26 3.39 5.72
C VAL A 380 44.62 2.19 4.86
N PRO A 381 43.79 1.13 4.81
CA PRO A 381 44.03 0.01 3.91
C PRO A 381 44.20 0.52 2.48
N ASP A 382 45.22 0.03 1.77
CA ASP A 382 45.45 0.34 0.37
C ASP A 382 44.15 0.11 -0.42
N PRO A 383 43.56 1.11 -1.09
CA PRO A 383 42.31 0.96 -1.84
C PRO A 383 42.40 -0.10 -2.95
N LEU A 384 43.60 -0.54 -3.32
CA LEU A 384 43.82 -1.63 -4.27
C LEU A 384 43.81 -3.02 -3.62
N SER A 385 43.94 -3.13 -2.30
CA SER A 385 43.87 -4.41 -1.57
C SER A 385 42.45 -5.01 -1.56
N ALA A 386 41.42 -4.17 -1.66
CA ALA A 386 40.02 -4.61 -1.83
C ALA A 386 39.73 -5.24 -3.21
N LEU A 387 40.60 -5.02 -4.21
CA LEU A 387 40.47 -5.64 -5.53
C LEU A 387 41.14 -7.03 -5.60
N ALA A 388 41.85 -7.43 -4.55
CA ALA A 388 42.53 -8.72 -4.46
C ALA A 388 41.72 -9.78 -3.70
N GLU A 389 40.57 -9.42 -3.11
CA GLU A 389 39.67 -10.42 -2.54
C GLU A 389 38.97 -11.21 -3.65
N PRO A 390 38.92 -12.55 -3.55
CA PRO A 390 38.20 -13.36 -4.53
C PRO A 390 36.72 -13.01 -4.44
N ILE A 391 36.24 -12.22 -5.40
CA ILE A 391 34.81 -11.99 -5.62
C ILE A 391 34.20 -13.38 -5.79
N THR A 392 33.46 -13.83 -4.77
CA THR A 392 32.69 -15.06 -4.84
C THR A 392 31.52 -14.77 -5.76
N ALA A 393 31.72 -15.05 -7.05
CA ALA A 393 30.71 -14.83 -8.07
C ALA A 393 29.42 -15.57 -7.65
N THR A 394 28.37 -14.81 -7.41
CA THR A 394 27.05 -15.38 -7.14
C THR A 394 26.54 -16.05 -8.41
N ARG A 395 25.54 -16.93 -8.29
CA ARG A 395 24.91 -17.54 -9.46
C ARG A 395 24.31 -16.47 -10.41
N TYR A 396 23.90 -15.32 -9.88
CA TYR A 396 23.43 -14.19 -10.68
C TYR A 396 24.58 -13.52 -11.47
N ASP A 397 25.77 -13.41 -10.90
CA ASP A 397 26.94 -12.86 -11.60
C ASP A 397 27.35 -13.75 -12.78
N VAL A 398 27.28 -15.08 -12.58
CA VAL A 398 27.51 -16.06 -13.65
C VAL A 398 26.43 -15.95 -14.74
N ALA A 399 25.15 -15.85 -14.34
CA ALA A 399 24.05 -15.70 -15.28
C ALA A 399 24.16 -14.40 -16.11
N LEU A 400 24.46 -13.27 -15.46
CA LEU A 400 24.66 -11.98 -16.12
C LEU A 400 25.86 -12.03 -17.08
N GLY A 401 26.94 -12.72 -16.67
CA GLY A 401 28.12 -12.97 -17.50
C GLY A 401 27.81 -13.76 -18.78
N VAL A 402 26.93 -14.78 -18.71
CA VAL A 402 26.51 -15.55 -19.89
C VAL A 402 25.72 -14.70 -20.88
N ILE A 403 24.82 -13.84 -20.38
CA ILE A 403 24.05 -12.92 -21.23
C ILE A 403 25.01 -11.96 -21.95
N LEU A 404 25.90 -11.31 -21.19
CA LEU A 404 26.89 -10.38 -21.75
C LEU A 404 27.79 -11.07 -22.80
N ALA A 405 28.28 -12.27 -22.51
CA ALA A 405 29.11 -13.05 -23.42
C ALA A 405 28.37 -13.37 -24.74
N ALA A 406 27.08 -13.70 -24.69
CA ALA A 406 26.27 -13.95 -25.87
C ALA A 406 26.13 -12.70 -26.77
N PHE A 407 25.91 -11.52 -26.16
CA PHE A 407 25.85 -10.25 -26.89
C PHE A 407 27.21 -9.87 -27.50
N VAL A 408 28.31 -10.02 -26.75
CA VAL A 408 29.67 -9.74 -27.25
C VAL A 408 30.03 -10.67 -28.40
N ALA A 409 29.78 -11.98 -28.28
CA ALA A 409 30.04 -12.94 -29.35
C ALA A 409 29.25 -12.59 -30.61
N THR A 410 27.98 -12.22 -30.45
CA THR A 410 27.13 -11.80 -31.58
C THR A 410 27.67 -10.53 -32.23
N ALA A 411 28.11 -9.54 -31.44
CA ALA A 411 28.71 -8.31 -31.96
C ALA A 411 30.00 -8.58 -32.76
N VAL A 412 30.88 -9.45 -32.25
CA VAL A 412 32.12 -9.85 -32.94
C VAL A 412 31.84 -10.55 -34.26
N VAL A 413 30.90 -11.50 -34.28
CA VAL A 413 30.50 -12.22 -35.51
C VAL A 413 29.87 -11.27 -36.53
N THR A 414 29.01 -10.36 -36.06
CA THR A 414 28.36 -9.34 -36.90
C THR A 414 29.39 -8.42 -37.55
N PHE A 415 30.39 -7.98 -36.77
CA PHE A 415 31.50 -7.17 -37.26
C PHE A 415 32.37 -7.92 -38.28
N ALA A 416 32.71 -9.18 -38.00
CA ALA A 416 33.58 -9.99 -38.86
C ALA A 416 32.95 -10.34 -40.22
N ILE A 417 31.63 -10.53 -40.28
CA ILE A 417 30.91 -10.96 -41.49
C ILE A 417 30.28 -9.74 -42.22
N GLY A 418 30.33 -8.54 -41.64
CA GLY A 418 29.83 -7.31 -42.26
C GLY A 418 28.30 -7.26 -42.40
N LEU A 419 27.58 -8.12 -41.67
CA LEU A 419 26.12 -8.16 -41.69
C LEU A 419 25.56 -7.02 -40.81
N ARG A 420 24.57 -6.28 -41.31
CA ARG A 420 23.84 -5.25 -40.55
C ARG A 420 22.39 -5.68 -40.32
N SER A 421 22.18 -6.90 -39.83
CA SER A 421 20.84 -7.42 -39.59
C SER A 421 20.49 -7.39 -38.11
N ILE A 422 19.41 -6.68 -37.76
CA ILE A 422 18.76 -6.73 -36.45
C ILE A 422 18.39 -8.19 -36.07
N GLY A 423 18.19 -9.07 -37.07
CA GLY A 423 17.90 -10.48 -36.84
C GLY A 423 19.00 -11.25 -36.10
N LEU A 424 20.27 -10.78 -36.11
CA LEU A 424 21.35 -11.41 -35.34
C LEU A 424 21.21 -11.16 -33.83
N LEU A 425 20.55 -10.08 -33.41
CA LEU A 425 20.28 -9.78 -32.00
C LEU A 425 19.18 -10.67 -31.39
N LEU A 426 18.39 -11.35 -32.23
CA LEU A 426 17.38 -12.30 -31.74
C LEU A 426 18.01 -13.50 -31.02
N PHE A 427 19.22 -13.90 -31.43
CA PHE A 427 19.93 -15.02 -30.82
C PHE A 427 20.39 -14.73 -29.38
N PRO A 428 21.16 -13.65 -29.09
CA PRO A 428 21.52 -13.32 -27.72
C PRO A 428 20.31 -12.88 -26.88
N ALA A 429 19.28 -12.28 -27.48
CA ALA A 429 18.02 -12.00 -26.78
C ALA A 429 17.31 -13.28 -26.33
N ALA A 430 17.23 -14.30 -27.18
CA ALA A 430 16.66 -15.60 -26.81
C ALA A 430 17.47 -16.29 -25.69
N ILE A 431 18.81 -16.22 -25.75
CA ILE A 431 19.67 -16.71 -24.67
C ILE A 431 19.40 -15.95 -23.38
N GLY A 432 19.30 -14.62 -23.44
CA GLY A 432 18.97 -13.77 -22.29
C GLY A 432 17.65 -14.15 -21.64
N ILE A 433 16.59 -14.33 -22.45
CA ILE A 433 15.29 -14.78 -21.97
C ILE A 433 15.38 -16.15 -21.29
N LEU A 434 16.08 -17.12 -21.89
CA LEU A 434 16.24 -18.45 -21.32
C LEU A 434 17.00 -18.42 -19.99
N VAL A 435 18.06 -17.62 -19.90
CA VAL A 435 18.84 -17.46 -18.66
C VAL A 435 18.00 -16.80 -17.56
N ILE A 436 17.20 -15.79 -17.89
CA ILE A 436 16.28 -15.14 -16.94
C ILE A 436 15.18 -16.11 -16.49
N VAL A 437 14.58 -16.86 -17.42
CA VAL A 437 13.57 -17.88 -17.10
C VAL A 437 14.15 -18.96 -16.18
N ASP A 438 15.36 -19.45 -16.48
CA ASP A 438 16.02 -20.44 -15.64
C ASP A 438 16.34 -19.89 -14.24
N THR A 439 17.03 -18.76 -14.19
CA THR A 439 17.58 -18.23 -12.94
C THR A 439 16.51 -17.62 -12.05
N CYS A 440 15.48 -16.98 -12.61
CA CYS A 440 14.47 -16.28 -11.82
C CYS A 440 13.20 -17.09 -11.57
N TYR A 441 12.88 -18.09 -12.42
CA TYR A 441 11.58 -18.77 -12.37
C TYR A 441 11.67 -20.29 -12.19
N LEU A 442 12.65 -20.96 -12.82
CA LEU A 442 12.75 -22.42 -12.73
C LEU A 442 13.65 -22.88 -11.58
N HIS A 443 14.77 -22.18 -11.37
CA HIS A 443 15.78 -22.51 -10.38
C HIS A 443 16.25 -21.25 -9.64
N PRO A 444 15.35 -20.51 -8.96
CA PRO A 444 15.75 -19.38 -8.15
C PRO A 444 16.81 -19.84 -7.14
N PRO A 445 17.94 -19.13 -6.99
CA PRO A 445 18.88 -19.41 -5.93
C PRO A 445 18.17 -19.14 -4.61
N ILE A 446 17.71 -20.22 -3.99
CA ILE A 446 17.41 -20.23 -2.57
C ILE A 446 18.79 -20.35 -1.94
N ASP A 447 19.28 -19.28 -1.33
CA ASP A 447 20.47 -19.38 -0.48
C ASP A 447 20.17 -20.48 0.53
N ARG A 448 20.87 -21.60 0.40
CA ARG A 448 20.86 -22.63 1.44
C ARG A 448 21.66 -22.06 2.58
N ASP A 449 21.06 -22.06 3.78
CA ASP A 449 21.75 -21.70 5.00
C ASP A 449 23.14 -22.37 5.02
N PRO A 450 24.21 -21.64 5.37
CA PRO A 450 25.50 -22.26 5.59
C PRO A 450 25.38 -23.23 6.77
N GLU A 451 25.64 -24.52 6.50
CA GLU A 451 25.76 -25.57 7.53
C GLU A 451 26.90 -25.30 8.52
#